data_AF-A0A7X7GBW2-F1
#
_entry.id   AF-A0A7X7GBW2-F1
#
_cell.length_a   1.000
_cell.length_b   1.000
_cell.length_c   1.000
_cell.angle_alpha   90.00
_cell.angle_beta   90.00
_cell.angle_gamma   90.00
#
_symmetry.space_group_name_H-M   'P 1'
#
loop_
_entity.id
_entity.type
_entity.pdbx_description
1 polymer ?
#
loop_
_entity_poly.entity_id
_entity_poly.type
_entity_poly.pdbx_seq_one_letter_code
_entity_poly.pdbx_strand_id
1 'polypeptide(L)'
;MTSQELYKKMAELSTEGKAFVLATVVESFGSTPRKAGAKMLVLEDGSTIDTVGGGKVEQQVVLDALDALQRGVSRTVKYELRTSGEHALAWNVAGRPLYSWR
;
A
#
# COMPACT_ATOMS: atom_id res chain seq x y z
N MET A 1 -10.62 5.81 -9.09
CA MET A 1 -11.21 4.51 -8.73
C MET A 1 -11.93 4.67 -7.39
N THR A 2 -13.08 4.05 -7.20
CA THR A 2 -13.80 4.01 -5.93
C THR A 2 -13.20 2.94 -5.00
N SER A 3 -13.54 2.98 -3.71
CA SER A 3 -13.10 1.94 -2.77
C SER A 3 -13.64 0.55 -3.13
N GLN A 4 -14.86 0.45 -3.68
CA GLN A 4 -15.42 -0.84 -4.12
C GLN A 4 -14.64 -1.44 -5.29
N GLU A 5 -14.29 -0.61 -6.28
CA GLU A 5 -13.48 -1.05 -7.43
C GLU A 5 -12.09 -1.50 -7.01
N LEU A 6 -11.46 -0.82 -6.03
CA LEU A 6 -10.18 -1.22 -5.46
C LEU A 6 -10.26 -2.61 -4.80
N TYR A 7 -11.28 -2.84 -3.96
CA TYR A 7 -11.45 -4.13 -3.28
C TYR A 7 -11.79 -5.26 -4.25
N LYS A 8 -12.58 -4.97 -5.29
CA LYS A 8 -12.80 -5.91 -6.38
C LYS A 8 -11.48 -6.29 -7.05
N LYS A 9 -10.61 -5.30 -7.31
CA LYS A 9 -9.31 -5.57 -7.92
C LYS A 9 -8.42 -6.44 -7.03
N MET A 10 -8.42 -6.21 -5.72
CA MET A 10 -7.70 -7.06 -4.77
C MET A 10 -8.19 -8.50 -4.80
N ALA A 11 -9.51 -8.70 -4.88
CA ALA A 11 -10.10 -10.04 -4.98
C ALA A 11 -9.65 -10.74 -6.27
N GLU A 12 -9.70 -10.05 -7.42
CA GLU A 12 -9.20 -10.57 -8.71
C GLU A 12 -7.73 -11.01 -8.60
N LEU A 13 -6.85 -10.13 -8.12
CA LEU A 13 -5.43 -10.43 -7.95
C LEU A 13 -5.19 -11.64 -7.05
N SER A 14 -5.94 -11.74 -5.95
CA SER A 14 -5.88 -12.88 -5.04
C SER A 14 -6.31 -14.18 -5.70
N THR A 15 -7.36 -14.16 -6.53
CA THR A 15 -7.82 -15.36 -7.27
C THR A 15 -6.84 -15.78 -8.37
N GLU A 16 -6.11 -14.83 -8.93
CA GLU A 16 -5.04 -15.07 -9.90
C GLU A 16 -3.72 -15.53 -9.24
N GLY A 17 -3.66 -15.59 -7.91
CA GLY A 17 -2.46 -15.96 -7.16
C GLY A 17 -1.34 -14.92 -7.25
N LYS A 18 -1.66 -13.68 -7.65
CA LYS A 18 -0.69 -12.58 -7.73
C LYS A 18 -0.52 -11.95 -6.36
N ALA A 19 0.73 -11.83 -5.88
CA ALA A 19 0.97 -11.13 -4.64
C ALA A 19 0.87 -9.61 -4.85
N PHE A 20 0.39 -8.92 -3.83
CA PHE A 20 0.26 -7.48 -3.82
C PHE A 20 0.27 -6.95 -2.38
N VAL A 21 0.57 -5.67 -2.24
CA VAL A 21 0.47 -4.92 -1.00
C VAL A 21 -0.57 -3.81 -1.15
N LEU A 22 -1.46 -3.68 -0.16
CA LEU A 22 -2.33 -2.53 -0.02
C LEU A 22 -1.67 -1.51 0.90
N ALA A 23 -1.14 -0.43 0.35
CA ALA A 23 -0.73 0.74 1.12
C ALA A 23 -1.95 1.62 1.42
N THR A 24 -2.12 2.02 2.68
CA THR A 24 -3.20 2.92 3.12
C THR A 24 -2.60 4.06 3.92
N VAL A 25 -3.00 5.31 3.66
CA VAL A 25 -2.70 6.44 4.55
C VAL A 25 -3.70 6.39 5.70
N VAL A 26 -3.29 5.89 6.87
CA VAL A 26 -4.21 5.79 8.02
C VAL A 26 -4.30 7.09 8.83
N GLU A 27 -3.26 7.91 8.77
CA GLU A 27 -3.23 9.25 9.39
C GLU A 27 -2.43 10.21 8.48
N SER A 28 -2.85 11.47 8.48
CA SER A 28 -2.04 12.57 7.98
C SER A 28 -2.28 13.78 8.87
N PHE A 29 -1.21 14.51 9.16
CA PHE A 29 -1.29 15.79 9.86
C PHE A 29 -1.15 16.92 8.83
N GLY A 30 -1.59 18.14 9.15
CA GLY A 30 -1.53 19.36 8.33
C GLY A 30 -1.88 19.26 6.82
N SER A 31 -1.16 19.95 5.94
CA SER A 31 -1.57 20.27 4.56
C SER A 31 -1.12 19.21 3.54
N THR A 32 -1.54 17.96 3.75
CA THR A 32 -1.29 16.87 2.80
C THR A 32 -2.25 16.90 1.59
N PRO A 33 -1.78 16.62 0.36
CA PRO A 33 -2.65 16.58 -0.84
C PRO A 33 -3.75 15.53 -0.79
N ARG A 34 -3.56 14.45 -0.02
CA ARG A 34 -4.53 13.39 0.20
C ARG A 34 -4.79 13.20 1.69
N LYS A 35 -6.07 13.18 2.06
CA LYS A 35 -6.53 12.95 3.42
C LYS A 35 -6.37 11.47 3.80
N ALA A 36 -6.38 11.19 5.10
CA ALA A 36 -6.52 9.83 5.64
C ALA A 36 -7.60 9.03 4.87
N GLY A 37 -7.30 7.77 4.58
CA GLY A 37 -8.15 6.85 3.81
C GLY A 37 -7.72 6.64 2.36
N ALA A 38 -6.76 7.43 1.84
CA ALA A 38 -6.13 7.17 0.54
C ALA A 38 -5.48 5.77 0.52
N LYS A 39 -5.65 5.05 -0.59
CA LYS A 39 -5.19 3.67 -0.77
C LYS A 39 -4.47 3.53 -2.10
N MET A 40 -3.47 2.65 -2.12
CA MET A 40 -2.69 2.30 -3.30
C MET A 40 -2.35 0.81 -3.24
N LEU A 41 -2.52 0.10 -4.35
CA LEU A 41 -1.98 -1.25 -4.49
C LEU A 41 -0.58 -1.18 -5.10
N VAL A 42 0.33 -2.02 -4.60
CA VAL A 42 1.67 -2.23 -5.14
C VAL A 42 1.79 -3.71 -5.51
N LEU A 43 2.11 -3.99 -6.77
CA LEU A 43 2.29 -5.36 -7.27
C LEU A 43 3.76 -5.78 -7.17
N GLU A 44 4.04 -7.08 -7.34
CA GLU A 44 5.41 -7.64 -7.25
C GLU A 44 6.39 -7.05 -8.28
N ASP A 45 5.90 -6.60 -9.43
CA ASP A 45 6.69 -5.94 -10.46
C ASP A 45 6.96 -4.45 -10.17
N GLY A 46 6.46 -3.93 -9.04
CA GLY A 46 6.57 -2.54 -8.63
C GLY A 46 5.53 -1.62 -9.29
N SER A 47 4.65 -2.13 -10.15
CA SER A 47 3.54 -1.35 -10.69
C SER A 47 2.51 -1.03 -9.60
N THR A 48 1.84 0.11 -9.77
CA THR A 48 0.89 0.62 -8.78
C THR A 48 -0.50 0.83 -9.36
N ILE A 49 -1.51 0.70 -8.50
CA ILE A 49 -2.90 1.04 -8.81
C ILE A 49 -3.37 2.05 -7.76
N ASP A 50 -3.84 3.21 -8.23
CA ASP A 50 -4.13 4.40 -7.41
C ASP A 50 -2.84 4.99 -6.78
N THR A 51 -2.98 6.01 -5.93
CA THR A 51 -1.85 6.75 -5.35
C THR A 51 -2.08 7.06 -3.87
N VAL A 52 -1.03 7.29 -3.10
CA VAL A 52 -1.14 7.76 -1.70
C VAL A 52 -0.91 9.26 -1.55
N GLY A 53 -0.57 9.98 -2.62
CA GLY A 53 -0.34 11.43 -2.56
C GLY A 53 0.74 11.95 -3.50
N GLY A 54 1.38 11.09 -4.30
CA GLY A 54 2.41 11.46 -5.27
C GLY A 54 3.77 11.82 -4.67
N GLY A 55 4.75 12.05 -5.55
CA GLY A 55 6.08 12.54 -5.19
C GLY A 55 7.02 11.49 -4.56
N LYS A 56 8.05 11.97 -3.85
CA LYS A 56 9.11 11.12 -3.29
C LYS A 56 8.59 10.11 -2.25
N VAL A 57 7.54 10.45 -1.51
CA VAL A 57 6.94 9.55 -0.52
C VAL A 57 6.28 8.35 -1.21
N GLU A 58 5.63 8.54 -2.35
CA GLU A 58 5.03 7.42 -3.09
C GLU A 58 6.10 6.41 -3.54
N GLN A 59 7.24 6.89 -4.05
CA GLN A 59 8.35 6.02 -4.43
C GLN A 59 8.88 5.23 -3.22
N GLN A 60 9.02 5.89 -2.07
CA GLN A 60 9.46 5.22 -0.85
C GLN A 60 8.44 4.16 -0.39
N VAL A 61 7.14 4.47 -0.46
CA VAL A 61 6.05 3.52 -0.16
C VAL A 61 6.10 2.30 -1.06
N VAL A 62 6.41 2.46 -2.36
CA VAL A 62 6.59 1.32 -3.29
C VAL A 62 7.75 0.44 -2.86
N LEU A 63 8.92 1.03 -2.57
CA LEU A 63 10.08 0.27 -2.08
C LEU A 63 9.76 -0.48 -0.79
N ASP A 64 9.07 0.19 0.14
CA ASP A 64 8.72 -0.39 1.42
C ASP A 64 7.66 -1.49 1.31
N ALA A 65 6.77 -1.41 0.32
CA ALA A 65 5.80 -2.43 -0.03
C ALA A 65 6.47 -3.66 -0.67
N LEU A 66 7.45 -3.47 -1.55
CA LEU A 66 8.20 -4.58 -2.15
C LEU A 66 9.01 -5.36 -1.10
N ASP A 67 9.67 -4.67 -0.17
CA ASP A 67 10.36 -5.31 0.96
C ASP A 67 9.38 -6.09 1.86
N ALA A 68 8.19 -5.53 2.11
CA ALA A 68 7.14 -6.21 2.86
C ALA A 68 6.62 -7.48 2.15
N LEU A 69 6.47 -7.45 0.83
CA LEU A 69 6.12 -8.63 0.02
C LEU A 69 7.18 -9.72 0.13
N GLN A 70 8.46 -9.36 -0.01
CA GLN A 70 9.57 -10.31 0.08
C GLN A 70 9.67 -10.97 1.45
N ARG A 71 9.51 -10.19 2.51
CA ARG A 71 9.58 -10.68 3.90
C ARG A 71 8.30 -11.36 4.37
N GLY A 72 7.18 -11.12 3.70
CA GLY A 72 5.86 -11.59 4.13
C GLY A 72 5.39 -10.96 5.45
N VAL A 73 5.86 -9.75 5.78
CA VAL A 73 5.52 -9.07 7.04
C VAL A 73 4.85 -7.73 6.79
N SER A 74 3.81 -7.46 7.58
CA SER A 74 3.12 -6.17 7.59
C SER A 74 3.82 -5.19 8.52
N ARG A 75 3.86 -3.91 8.15
CA ARG A 75 4.43 -2.84 8.98
C ARG A 75 3.75 -1.51 8.77
N THR A 76 3.88 -0.66 9.78
CA THR A 76 3.48 0.73 9.75
C THR A 76 4.72 1.60 9.69
N VAL A 77 4.84 2.42 8.66
CA VAL A 77 6.02 3.26 8.40
C VAL A 77 5.63 4.71 8.43
N LYS A 78 6.42 5.52 9.15
CA LYS A 78 6.28 6.97 9.24
C LYS A 78 7.06 7.65 8.13
N TYR A 79 6.38 8.40 7.26
CA TYR A 79 7.04 9.19 6.21
C TYR A 79 7.00 10.67 6.54
N GLU A 80 8.12 11.37 6.41
CA GLU A 80 8.19 12.82 6.57
C GLU A 80 8.26 13.50 5.20
N LEU A 81 7.25 14.31 4.90
CA LEU A 81 7.31 15.22 3.76
C LEU A 81 8.18 16.42 4.16
N ARG A 82 9.36 16.57 3.56
CA ARG A 82 10.15 17.81 3.71
C ARG A 82 9.53 18.94 2.88
N THR A 83 8.38 19.39 3.36
CA THR A 83 7.92 20.78 3.44
C THR A 83 7.10 20.82 4.72
N SER A 84 7.77 21.16 5.83
CA SER A 84 7.17 21.37 7.16
C SER A 84 6.30 20.22 7.71
N GLY A 85 6.94 19.10 8.05
CA GLY A 85 6.38 18.08 8.94
C GLY A 85 5.32 17.20 8.30
N GLU A 86 4.77 16.28 9.09
CA GLU A 86 3.65 15.38 8.77
C GLU A 86 4.07 13.96 8.40
N HIS A 87 3.27 13.03 8.90
CA HIS A 87 3.57 11.61 9.09
C HIS A 87 2.43 10.78 8.50
N ALA A 88 2.73 9.79 7.66
CA ALA A 88 1.76 8.76 7.26
C ALA A 88 2.02 7.45 8.02
N LEU A 89 1.00 6.64 8.24
CA LEU A 89 1.08 5.30 8.82
C LEU A 89 0.35 4.35 7.84
N ALA A 90 0.82 3.11 7.65
CA ALA A 90 0.26 2.14 6.69
C ALA A 90 -0.04 0.77 7.33
N TRP A 91 -1.00 0.03 6.75
CA TRP A 91 -1.45 -1.31 7.18
C TRP A 91 -1.46 -2.25 5.98
N ASN A 92 -0.85 -3.45 6.09
CA ASN A 92 -0.79 -4.45 5.00
C ASN A 92 -1.57 -5.71 5.36
N VAL A 93 -2.33 -6.25 4.40
CA VAL A 93 -2.84 -7.63 4.40
C VAL A 93 -2.07 -8.39 3.31
N ALA A 94 -1.21 -9.33 3.72
CA ALA A 94 -0.45 -10.16 2.81
C ALA A 94 -1.38 -11.23 2.20
N GLY A 95 -1.71 -11.11 0.91
CA GLY A 95 -2.52 -12.08 0.17
C GLY A 95 -1.74 -13.32 -0.27
N ARG A 96 -1.01 -13.99 0.63
CA ARG A 96 -0.41 -15.29 0.30
C ARG A 96 -1.48 -16.40 0.41
N PRO A 97 -1.86 -17.09 -0.68
CA PRO A 97 -2.62 -18.32 -0.54
C PRO A 97 -1.68 -19.40 0.02
N LEU A 98 -1.80 -19.70 1.32
CA LEU A 98 -1.19 -20.88 1.92
C LEU A 98 -2.02 -22.11 1.52
N TYR A 99 -1.72 -22.72 0.38
CA TYR A 99 -2.13 -24.10 0.15
C TYR A 99 -1.09 -25.04 0.79
N SER A 100 -1.49 -25.68 1.88
CA SER A 100 -0.82 -26.83 2.48
C SER A 100 -1.90 -27.85 2.81
N TRP A 101 -2.12 -28.82 1.90
CA TRP A 101 -2.82 -30.05 2.23
C TRP A 101 -1.81 -31.04 2.79
N ARG A 102 -1.98 -31.40 4.06
CA ARG A 102 -1.58 -32.70 4.59
C ARG A 102 -2.61 -33.16 5.61
#